data_AF-A0A8B6E082-F1
#
_entry.id   AF-A0A8B6E082-F1
#
_cell.length_a   1.000
_cell.length_b   1.000
_cell.length_c   1.000
_cell.angle_alpha   90.00
_cell.angle_beta   90.00
_cell.angle_gamma   90.00
#
_symmetry.space_group_name_H-M   'P 1'
#
loop_
_entity.id
_entity.type
_entity.pdbx_description
1 polymer ?
#
loop_
_entity_poly.entity_id
_entity_poly.type
_entity_poly.pdbx_seq_one_letter_code
_entity_poly.pdbx_strand_id
1 'polypeptide(L)'
;MGDNQRRALINKLEATKREAHLEFKTTGGGLAINVDAATFELIRQATAIYYSEMTEENISIQEEKDKSNNIIVQHSYKYSNNDYCYTVNSYNTKSKILVNGKDKNRFVDVDFIEIRQMTHNAKCGNSKVN
;
A
#
# COMPACT_ATOMS: atom_id res chain seq x y z
N MET A 1 -24.60 7.63 -4.59
CA MET A 1 -23.30 7.05 -4.99
C MET A 1 -23.18 7.26 -6.50
N GLY A 2 -22.13 7.94 -6.98
CA GLY A 2 -22.04 8.30 -8.41
C GLY A 2 -21.64 7.12 -9.29
N ASP A 3 -22.20 7.02 -10.51
CA ASP A 3 -22.00 5.88 -11.43
C ASP A 3 -20.52 5.58 -11.75
N ASN A 4 -19.66 6.60 -11.72
CA ASN A 4 -18.22 6.44 -11.91
C ASN A 4 -17.53 5.71 -10.75
N GLN A 5 -17.96 5.96 -9.51
CA GLN A 5 -17.44 5.24 -8.34
C GLN A 5 -17.91 3.78 -8.36
N ARG A 6 -19.14 3.54 -8.81
CA ARG A 6 -19.70 2.20 -8.95
C ARG A 6 -18.97 1.39 -10.03
N ARG A 7 -18.68 1.98 -11.19
CA ARG A 7 -17.90 1.32 -12.26
C ARG A 7 -16.45 1.07 -11.86
N ALA A 8 -15.80 2.03 -11.21
CA ALA A 8 -14.45 1.83 -10.69
C ALA A 8 -14.40 0.69 -9.64
N LEU A 9 -15.40 0.63 -8.76
CA LEU A 9 -15.52 -0.43 -7.77
C LEU A 9 -15.79 -1.80 -8.40
N ILE A 10 -16.68 -1.88 -9.40
CA ILE A 10 -16.95 -3.13 -10.13
C ILE A 10 -15.70 -3.64 -10.86
N ASN A 11 -14.99 -2.76 -11.55
CA ASN A 11 -13.74 -3.13 -12.23
C ASN A 11 -12.65 -3.59 -11.25
N LYS A 12 -12.58 -2.95 -10.07
CA LYS A 12 -11.68 -3.38 -8.98
C LYS A 12 -12.08 -4.76 -8.44
N LEU A 13 -13.38 -5.03 -8.22
CA LEU A 13 -13.90 -6.30 -7.73
C LEU A 13 -13.73 -7.46 -8.73
N GLU A 14 -13.84 -7.20 -10.04
CA GLU A 14 -13.61 -8.22 -11.06
C GLU A 14 -12.13 -8.62 -11.15
N ALA A 15 -11.20 -7.68 -10.90
CA ALA A 15 -9.78 -7.96 -10.84
C ALA A 15 -9.39 -8.82 -9.61
N THR A 16 -10.17 -8.77 -8.53
CA THR A 16 -9.93 -9.47 -7.25
C THR A 16 -10.23 -10.98 -7.28
N LYS A 17 -10.97 -11.49 -8.27
CA LYS A 17 -11.40 -12.91 -8.30
C LYS A 17 -10.29 -13.93 -8.64
N ARG A 18 -9.01 -13.53 -8.65
CA ARG A 18 -7.86 -14.40 -8.95
C ARG A 18 -6.90 -14.31 -7.77
N GLU A 19 -6.26 -15.43 -7.43
CA GLU A 19 -5.26 -15.58 -6.37
C GLU A 19 -4.42 -14.31 -6.20
N ALA A 20 -4.14 -13.89 -4.96
CA ALA A 20 -3.43 -12.63 -4.67
C ALA A 20 -2.08 -12.56 -5.40
N HIS A 21 -2.09 -11.97 -6.61
CA HIS A 21 -0.93 -11.89 -7.47
C HIS A 21 -0.12 -10.66 -7.06
N LEU A 22 0.88 -10.89 -6.19
CA LEU A 22 1.93 -9.92 -5.91
C LEU A 22 3.01 -10.05 -6.98
N GLU A 23 3.20 -9.00 -7.78
CA GLU A 23 4.31 -8.92 -8.74
C GLU A 23 5.32 -7.87 -8.28
N PHE A 24 6.55 -8.30 -8.01
CA PHE A 24 7.67 -7.43 -7.65
C PHE A 24 8.49 -7.08 -8.89
N LYS A 25 8.70 -5.78 -9.13
CA LYS A 25 9.47 -5.29 -10.28
C LYS A 25 10.42 -4.18 -9.87
N THR A 26 11.71 -4.38 -10.11
CA THR A 26 12.71 -3.32 -9.96
C THR A 26 12.53 -2.28 -11.06
N THR A 27 12.62 -1.00 -10.69
CA THR A 27 12.54 0.16 -11.58
C THR A 27 13.78 1.03 -11.42
N GLY A 28 14.04 1.95 -12.37
CA GLY A 28 15.20 2.84 -12.30
C GLY A 28 15.27 3.72 -11.04
N GLY A 29 14.15 3.93 -10.34
CA GLY A 29 14.07 4.74 -9.12
C GLY A 29 13.74 3.97 -7.84
N GLY A 30 13.35 2.70 -7.93
CA GLY A 30 12.68 2.05 -6.81
C GLY A 30 12.26 0.60 -7.06
N LEU A 31 11.50 0.05 -6.12
CA LEU A 31 10.81 -1.22 -6.25
C LEU A 31 9.32 -0.95 -6.44
N ALA A 32 8.74 -1.52 -7.48
CA ALA A 32 7.31 -1.54 -7.71
C ALA A 32 6.72 -2.88 -7.26
N ILE A 33 5.61 -2.81 -6.53
CA ILE A 33 4.77 -3.95 -6.17
C ILE A 33 3.43 -3.73 -6.86
N ASN A 34 3.16 -4.50 -7.91
CA ASN A 34 1.85 -4.49 -8.56
C ASN A 34 0.99 -5.56 -7.92
N VAL A 35 -0.24 -5.21 -7.58
CA VAL A 35 -1.16 -6.10 -6.87
C VAL A 35 -2.57 -5.89 -7.41
N ASP A 36 -3.46 -6.87 -7.25
CA ASP A 36 -4.88 -6.67 -7.57
C ASP A 36 -5.52 -5.64 -6.63
N ALA A 37 -6.69 -5.12 -6.99
CA ALA A 37 -7.30 -4.02 -6.26
C ALA A 37 -7.71 -4.36 -4.81
N ALA A 38 -8.08 -5.60 -4.49
CA ALA A 38 -8.44 -5.93 -3.12
C ALA A 38 -7.20 -6.15 -2.27
N THR A 39 -6.21 -6.86 -2.80
CA THR A 39 -4.91 -7.00 -2.14
C THR A 39 -4.27 -5.62 -1.92
N PHE A 40 -4.40 -4.70 -2.88
CA PHE A 40 -3.97 -3.31 -2.73
C PHE A 40 -4.63 -2.63 -1.53
N GLU A 41 -5.96 -2.67 -1.42
CA GLU A 41 -6.65 -1.99 -0.31
C GLU A 41 -6.29 -2.60 1.04
N LEU A 42 -6.13 -3.92 1.13
CA LEU A 42 -5.68 -4.59 2.36
C LEU A 42 -4.28 -4.14 2.75
N ILE A 43 -3.33 -4.18 1.82
CA ILE A 43 -1.95 -3.77 2.06
C ILE A 43 -1.89 -2.27 2.40
N ARG A 44 -2.64 -1.42 1.70
CA ARG A 44 -2.69 0.03 1.96
C ARG A 44 -3.17 0.31 3.38
N GLN A 45 -4.25 -0.33 3.81
CA GLN A 45 -4.78 -0.16 5.17
C GLN A 45 -3.79 -0.69 6.22
N ALA A 46 -3.22 -1.87 6.02
CA ALA A 46 -2.21 -2.43 6.92
C ALA A 46 -0.96 -1.55 7.01
N THR A 47 -0.52 -0.99 5.88
CA THR A 47 0.60 -0.03 5.81
C THR A 47 0.27 1.24 6.61
N ALA A 48 -0.95 1.75 6.50
CA ALA A 48 -1.39 2.91 7.27
C ALA A 48 -1.35 2.65 8.78
N ILE A 49 -1.84 1.48 9.22
CA ILE A 49 -1.81 1.07 10.63
C ILE A 49 -0.36 0.94 11.11
N TYR A 50 0.45 0.17 10.37
CA TYR A 50 1.87 -0.07 10.67
C TYR A 50 2.63 1.24 10.94
N TYR A 51 2.56 2.19 10.01
CA TYR A 51 3.25 3.47 10.18
C TYR A 51 2.60 4.42 11.19
N SER A 52 1.31 4.24 11.52
CA SER A 52 0.65 5.03 12.58
C SER A 52 1.00 4.56 13.99
N GLU A 53 1.37 3.29 14.14
CA GLU A 53 1.78 2.69 15.43
C GLU A 53 3.27 2.89 15.70
N MET A 54 4.07 3.19 14.67
CA MET A 54 5.46 3.55 14.85
C MET A 54 5.57 4.92 15.56
N THR A 55 6.17 4.92 16.74
CA THR A 55 6.37 6.12 17.57
C THR A 55 7.60 6.94 17.19
N GLU A 56 8.23 6.64 16.05
CA GLU A 56 9.46 7.32 15.63
C GLU A 56 9.15 8.72 15.06
N GLU A 57 9.90 9.74 15.50
CA GLU A 57 9.84 11.12 14.96
C GLU A 57 10.23 11.21 13.47
N ASN A 58 10.69 10.09 12.90
CA ASN A 58 11.26 9.95 11.58
C ASN A 58 10.27 9.55 10.48
N ILE A 59 8.97 9.53 10.82
CA ILE A 59 7.91 9.15 9.89
C ILE A 59 7.12 10.38 9.45
N SER A 60 7.07 10.58 8.14
CA SER A 60 6.23 11.60 7.51
C SER A 60 5.17 10.94 6.65
N ILE A 61 3.90 11.28 6.91
CA ILE A 61 2.74 10.80 6.17
C ILE A 61 2.18 11.94 5.32
N GLN A 62 1.99 11.69 4.02
CA GLN A 62 1.45 12.66 3.08
C GLN A 62 0.40 12.03 2.17
N GLU A 63 -0.60 12.82 1.80
CA GLU A 63 -1.63 12.43 0.83
C GLU A 63 -1.60 13.35 -0.38
N GLU A 64 -1.65 12.77 -1.58
CA GLU A 64 -1.81 13.53 -2.82
C GLU A 64 -3.22 13.32 -3.35
N LYS A 65 -3.87 14.41 -3.77
CA LYS A 65 -5.19 14.39 -4.41
C LYS A 65 -5.10 14.63 -5.91
N ASP A 66 -6.15 14.25 -6.62
CA ASP A 66 -6.30 14.57 -8.03
C ASP A 66 -6.34 16.10 -8.27
N LYS A 67 -6.21 16.52 -9.53
CA LYS A 67 -6.22 17.96 -9.91
C LYS A 67 -7.49 18.70 -9.46
N SER A 68 -8.57 17.98 -9.18
CA SER A 68 -9.84 18.50 -8.71
C SER A 68 -9.96 18.51 -7.18
N ASN A 69 -8.93 18.07 -6.44
CA ASN A 69 -8.88 17.96 -4.97
C ASN A 69 -10.00 17.10 -4.35
N ASN A 70 -10.60 16.21 -5.13
CA ASN A 70 -11.77 15.42 -4.73
C ASN A 70 -11.42 13.99 -4.34
N ILE A 71 -10.34 13.44 -4.89
CA ILE A 71 -9.98 12.03 -4.71
C ILE A 71 -8.52 11.93 -4.28
N ILE A 72 -8.25 11.20 -3.20
CA ILE A 72 -6.89 10.85 -2.81
C ILE A 72 -6.36 9.82 -3.81
N VAL A 73 -5.32 10.20 -4.55
CA VAL A 73 -4.68 9.37 -5.58
C VAL A 73 -3.44 8.66 -5.07
N GLN A 74 -2.81 9.17 -4.00
CA GLN A 74 -1.60 8.60 -3.42
C GLN A 74 -1.55 8.79 -1.89
N HIS A 75 -1.11 7.76 -1.17
CA HIS A 75 -0.62 7.88 0.21
C HIS A 75 0.89 7.63 0.23
N SER A 76 1.63 8.49 0.90
CA SER A 76 3.10 8.43 0.97
C SER A 76 3.53 8.32 2.43
N TYR A 77 4.34 7.31 2.72
CA TYR A 77 4.95 7.09 4.02
C TYR A 77 6.46 7.18 3.85
N LYS A 78 7.07 8.25 4.34
CA LYS A 78 8.52 8.42 4.34
C LYS A 78 9.06 8.01 5.71
N TYR A 79 9.94 7.02 5.70
CA TYR A 79 10.72 6.62 6.87
C TYR A 79 12.15 7.11 6.68
N SER A 80 12.70 7.83 7.67
CA SER A 80 14.03 8.43 7.56
C SER A 80 14.74 8.49 8.90
N ASN A 81 15.65 7.56 9.17
CA ASN A 81 16.57 7.64 10.31
C ASN A 81 18.02 7.82 9.83
N ASN A 82 19.00 7.77 10.75
CA ASN A 82 20.41 7.98 10.41
C ASN A 82 20.98 6.97 9.41
N ASP A 83 20.41 5.77 9.35
CA ASP A 83 20.96 4.64 8.59
C ASP A 83 20.10 4.25 7.37
N TYR A 84 18.81 4.63 7.38
CA TYR A 84 17.82 4.17 6.41
C TYR A 84 16.90 5.31 6.00
N CYS A 85 16.72 5.48 4.68
CA CYS A 85 15.74 6.41 4.15
C CYS A 85 15.03 5.81 2.93
N TYR A 86 13.72 5.63 3.06
CA TYR A 86 12.87 5.20 1.95
C TYR A 86 11.47 5.81 2.05
N THR A 87 10.73 5.78 0.95
CA THR A 87 9.36 6.28 0.86
C THR A 87 8.49 5.25 0.16
N VAL A 88 7.41 4.87 0.82
CA VAL A 88 6.37 3.96 0.32
C VAL A 88 5.24 4.80 -0.24
N ASN A 89 5.00 4.70 -1.55
CA ASN A 89 3.96 5.44 -2.25
C ASN A 89 2.89 4.46 -2.72
N SER A 90 1.69 4.55 -2.16
CA SER A 90 0.54 3.72 -2.51
C SER A 90 -0.38 4.47 -3.47
N TYR A 91 -0.44 4.06 -4.74
CA TYR A 91 -1.21 4.70 -5.80
C TYR A 91 -2.61 4.09 -5.95
N ASN A 92 -3.64 4.76 -5.43
CA ASN A 92 -5.02 4.28 -5.36
C ASN A 92 -5.68 4.03 -6.73
N THR A 93 -5.21 4.73 -7.77
CA THR A 93 -5.73 4.65 -9.14
C THR A 93 -5.09 3.54 -9.98
N LYS A 94 -3.93 3.02 -9.55
CA LYS A 94 -3.14 2.04 -10.30
C LYS A 94 -2.98 0.71 -9.58
N SER A 95 -3.51 0.56 -8.37
CA SER A 95 -3.30 -0.61 -7.48
C SER A 95 -1.82 -0.98 -7.40
N LYS A 96 -0.98 0.04 -7.16
CA LYS A 96 0.48 -0.08 -7.23
C LYS A 96 1.11 0.54 -6.01
N ILE A 97 2.10 -0.14 -5.45
CA ILE A 97 2.96 0.40 -4.40
C ILE A 97 4.35 0.64 -5.00
N LEU A 98 4.93 1.81 -4.77
CA LEU A 98 6.28 2.16 -5.22
C LEU A 98 7.12 2.55 -4.01
N VAL A 99 8.23 1.84 -3.83
CA VAL A 99 9.18 2.07 -2.75
C VAL A 99 10.44 2.67 -3.35
N ASN A 100 10.74 3.91 -3.01
CA ASN A 100 11.91 4.64 -3.49
C ASN A 100 12.84 4.96 -2.31
N GLY A 101 14.13 5.13 -2.57
CA GLY A 101 15.11 5.49 -1.53
C GLY A 101 16.38 4.65 -1.56
N LYS A 102 17.29 4.96 -0.63
CA LYS A 102 18.61 4.34 -0.53
C LYS A 102 18.52 2.88 -0.12
N ASP A 103 17.59 2.55 0.79
CA ASP A 103 17.47 1.23 1.41
C ASP A 103 16.09 0.58 1.18
N LYS A 104 15.53 0.79 0.00
CA LYS A 104 14.22 0.25 -0.42
C LYS A 104 14.06 -1.27 -0.28
N ASN A 105 15.16 -2.04 -0.28
CA ASN A 105 15.09 -3.49 -0.10
C ASN A 105 14.72 -3.86 1.34
N ARG A 106 15.13 -3.05 2.33
CA ARG A 106 14.73 -3.23 3.73
C ARG A 106 13.21 -3.24 3.89
N PHE A 107 12.50 -2.41 3.13
CA PHE A 107 11.04 -2.44 3.14
C PHE A 107 10.51 -3.81 2.77
N VAL A 108 11.06 -4.50 1.76
CA VAL A 108 10.60 -5.84 1.39
C VAL A 108 10.98 -6.89 2.43
N ASP A 109 12.22 -6.82 2.89
CA ASP A 109 12.84 -7.85 3.72
C ASP A 109 12.36 -7.80 5.18
N VAL A 110 11.81 -6.65 5.61
CA VAL A 110 11.38 -6.42 7.00
C VAL A 110 9.93 -5.94 7.03
N ASP A 111 9.69 -4.68 6.64
CA ASP A 111 8.41 -4.01 6.89
C ASP A 111 7.23 -4.67 6.14
N PHE A 112 7.45 -5.08 4.90
CA PHE A 112 6.44 -5.70 4.05
C PHE A 112 6.02 -7.08 4.56
N ILE A 113 6.93 -7.82 5.21
CA ILE A 113 6.60 -9.10 5.84
C ILE A 113 5.61 -8.88 6.98
N GLU A 114 5.87 -7.89 7.84
CA GLU A 114 4.98 -7.56 8.96
C GLU A 114 3.64 -7.03 8.46
N ILE A 115 3.64 -6.10 7.50
CA ILE A 115 2.42 -5.59 6.86
C ILE A 115 1.60 -6.74 6.25
N ARG A 116 2.25 -7.70 5.57
CA ARG A 116 1.59 -8.88 5.01
C ARG A 116 1.00 -9.76 6.12
N GLN A 117 1.74 -9.97 7.22
CA GLN A 117 1.22 -10.71 8.37
C GLN A 117 0.00 -10.03 9.00
N MET A 118 -0.01 -8.70 9.10
CA MET A 118 -1.17 -7.93 9.56
C MET A 118 -2.39 -8.18 8.65
N THR A 119 -2.21 -8.20 7.33
CA THR A 119 -3.30 -8.51 6.40
C THR A 119 -3.83 -9.94 6.54
N HIS A 120 -2.96 -10.93 6.80
CA HIS A 120 -3.38 -12.32 6.96
C HIS A 120 -4.01 -12.59 8.34
N ASN A 121 -3.56 -11.88 9.38
CA ASN A 121 -4.06 -11.99 10.74
C ASN A 121 -5.32 -11.14 11.00
N ALA A 122 -5.68 -10.25 10.09
CA ALA A 122 -6.89 -9.45 10.18
C ALA A 122 -8.13 -10.36 10.20
N LYS A 123 -8.73 -10.53 11.38
CA LYS A 123 -9.97 -11.31 11.54
C LYS A 123 -11.18 -10.42 11.31
N CYS A 124 -12.07 -10.82 10.42
CA CYS A 124 -13.39 -10.22 10.29
C CYS A 124 -14.35 -10.98 11.25
N GLY A 125 -14.52 -10.46 12.47
CA GLY A 125 -15.23 -11.20 13.53
C GLY A 125 -14.44 -12.40 14.06
N ASN A 126 -15.10 -13.32 14.77
CA ASN A 126 -14.45 -14.46 15.44
C ASN A 126 -13.87 -15.54 14.52
N SER A 127 -13.83 -15.34 13.20
CA SER A 127 -13.37 -16.35 12.24
C SER A 127 -12.03 -15.93 11.62
N LYS A 128 -11.03 -16.82 11.73
CA LYS A 128 -9.82 -16.74 10.91
C LYS A 128 -10.19 -17.05 9.46
N VAL A 129 -9.76 -16.20 8.53
CA VAL A 129 -9.87 -16.48 7.10
C VAL A 129 -8.71 -17.40 6.75
N ASN A 130 -9.02 -18.70 6.53
CA ASN A 130 -8.07 -19.68 6.01
C ASN A 130 -8.02 -19.60 4.49
#